data_AF-A0A0S8F9S1-F1
#
_entry.id   AF-A0A0S8F9S1-F1
#
_cell.length_a   1.000
_cell.length_b   1.000
_cell.length_c   1.000
_cell.angle_alpha   90.00
_cell.angle_beta   90.00
_cell.angle_gamma   90.00
#
_symmetry.space_group_name_H-M   'P 1'
#
loop_
_entity.id
_entity.type
_entity.pdbx_description
1 polymer ?
#
loop_
_entity_poly.entity_id
_entity_poly.type
_entity_poly.pdbx_seq_one_letter_code
_entity_poly.pdbx_strand_id
1 'polypeptide(L)'
;MTLEFLQMHWALVGASVVGLAALLFVGWRAWLDSPRGRLQTAHRRLHARRMEAARQRRTVQRATAKLERLQKNAGSVKPLRLQEATEAVQDAQALLKIASDQVLIAENHVRKIIVEEFPPKRHERMRCKYLPEEPANDKPFTF
;
A
#
# COMPACT_ATOMS: atom_id res chain seq x y z
N MET A 1 5.10 -32.65 -47.57
CA MET A 1 5.67 -31.31 -47.79
C MET A 1 5.64 -30.50 -46.49
N THR A 2 6.37 -30.89 -45.44
CA THR A 2 6.28 -30.19 -44.14
C THR A 2 7.59 -30.16 -43.33
N LEU A 3 8.51 -31.12 -43.50
CA LEU A 3 9.79 -31.12 -42.74
C LEU A 3 10.91 -30.28 -43.40
N GLU A 4 11.07 -30.33 -44.73
CA GLU A 4 12.15 -29.59 -45.41
C GLU A 4 11.96 -28.06 -45.37
N PHE A 5 10.71 -27.62 -45.48
CA PHE A 5 10.37 -26.20 -45.38
C PHE A 5 10.58 -25.65 -43.96
N LEU A 6 10.36 -26.50 -42.95
CA LEU A 6 10.68 -26.16 -41.57
C LEU A 6 12.20 -25.99 -41.41
N GLN A 7 12.98 -26.98 -41.85
CA GLN A 7 14.45 -26.96 -41.80
C GLN A 7 15.06 -25.71 -42.44
N MET A 8 14.55 -25.29 -43.59
CA MET A 8 15.11 -24.14 -44.31
C MET A 8 14.70 -22.77 -43.73
N HIS A 9 13.65 -22.70 -42.89
CA HIS A 9 13.09 -21.42 -42.41
C HIS A 9 13.01 -21.29 -40.88
N TRP A 10 13.63 -22.20 -40.11
CA TRP A 10 13.71 -22.08 -38.64
C TRP A 10 14.24 -20.74 -38.16
N ALA A 11 15.23 -20.17 -38.86
CA ALA A 11 15.78 -18.86 -38.52
C ALA A 11 14.72 -17.75 -38.64
N LEU A 12 13.85 -17.82 -39.65
CA LEU A 12 12.80 -16.82 -39.88
C LEU A 12 11.67 -16.94 -38.86
N VAL A 13 11.29 -18.18 -38.50
CA VAL A 13 10.29 -18.46 -37.46
C VAL A 13 10.82 -18.08 -36.08
N GLY A 14 12.10 -18.38 -35.79
CA GLY A 14 12.75 -17.95 -34.56
C GLY A 14 12.81 -16.42 -34.44
N ALA A 15 13.22 -15.74 -35.51
CA ALA A 15 13.28 -14.28 -35.55
C ALA A 15 11.91 -13.62 -35.39
N SER A 16 10.84 -14.19 -35.96
CA SER A 16 9.49 -13.64 -35.82
C SER A 16 8.95 -13.80 -34.41
N VAL A 17 9.19 -14.95 -33.76
CA VAL A 17 8.80 -15.18 -32.36
C VAL A 17 9.57 -14.25 -31.42
N VAL A 18 10.88 -14.12 -31.61
CA VAL A 18 11.72 -13.20 -30.82
C VAL A 18 11.29 -11.74 -31.03
N GLY A 19 11.00 -11.35 -32.28
CA GLY A 19 10.50 -10.01 -32.61
C GLY A 19 9.15 -9.72 -31.96
N LEU A 20 8.21 -10.68 -31.99
CA LEU A 20 6.91 -10.55 -31.33
C LEU A 20 7.06 -10.44 -29.81
N ALA A 21 7.91 -11.28 -29.20
CA ALA A 21 8.19 -11.23 -27.77
C ALA A 21 8.80 -9.88 -27.35
N ALA A 22 9.73 -9.34 -28.15
CA ALA A 22 10.32 -8.03 -27.91
C ALA A 22 9.27 -6.91 -28.00
N LEU A 23 8.39 -6.93 -29.01
CA LEU A 23 7.31 -5.95 -29.14
C LEU A 23 6.32 -6.01 -27.98
N LEU A 24 5.93 -7.22 -27.56
CA LEU A 24 5.07 -7.41 -26.39
C LEU A 24 5.75 -6.88 -25.11
N PHE A 25 7.04 -7.13 -24.93
CA PHE A 25 7.80 -6.64 -23.79
C PHE A 25 7.90 -5.11 -23.75
N VAL A 26 8.21 -4.47 -24.88
CA VAL A 26 8.27 -3.01 -24.99
C VAL A 26 6.89 -2.39 -24.78
N GLY A 27 5.84 -2.95 -25.39
CA GLY A 27 4.46 -2.49 -25.20
C GLY A 27 4.00 -2.60 -23.75
N TRP A 28 4.31 -3.72 -23.09
CA TRP A 28 4.05 -3.92 -21.66
C TRP A 28 4.82 -2.91 -20.79
N ARG A 29 6.10 -2.67 -21.08
CA ARG A 29 6.92 -1.72 -20.32
C ARG A 29 6.46 -0.28 -20.50
N ALA A 30 6.11 0.13 -21.72
CA ALA A 30 5.52 1.43 -21.99
C ALA A 30 4.15 1.61 -21.31
N TRP A 31 3.38 0.53 -21.18
CA TRP A 31 2.12 0.55 -20.43
C TRP A 31 2.33 0.67 -18.91
N LEU A 32 3.35 0.03 -18.35
CA LEU A 32 3.74 0.21 -16.95
C LEU A 32 4.22 1.64 -16.65
N ASP A 33 4.92 2.26 -17.61
CA ASP A 33 5.33 3.67 -17.53
C ASP A 33 4.20 4.65 -17.83
N SER A 34 3.01 4.15 -18.21
CA SER A 34 1.82 4.98 -18.41
C SER A 34 1.40 5.64 -17.10
N PRO A 35 0.96 6.91 -17.14
CA PRO A 35 0.45 7.62 -15.96
C PRO A 35 -0.63 6.88 -15.18
N ARG A 36 -1.50 6.16 -15.91
CA ARG A 36 -2.58 5.38 -15.30
C ARG A 36 -2.05 4.15 -14.57
N GLY A 37 -1.03 3.48 -15.11
CA GLY A 37 -0.40 2.31 -14.51
C GLY A 37 0.35 2.67 -13.23
N ARG A 38 1.12 3.77 -13.25
CA ARG A 38 1.82 4.29 -12.07
C ARG A 38 0.86 4.69 -10.96
N LEU A 39 -0.19 5.44 -11.31
CA LEU A 39 -1.21 5.84 -10.34
C LEU A 39 -1.98 4.66 -9.75
N GLN A 40 -2.35 3.66 -10.57
CA GLN A 40 -3.04 2.48 -10.07
C GLN A 40 -2.17 1.64 -9.14
N THR A 41 -0.87 1.55 -9.43
CA THR A 41 0.10 0.86 -8.58
C THR A 41 0.30 1.60 -7.26
N ALA A 42 0.45 2.94 -7.30
CA ALA A 42 0.54 3.78 -6.12
C ALA A 42 -0.73 3.68 -5.25
N HIS A 43 -1.91 3.66 -5.88
CA HIS A 43 -3.18 3.47 -5.20
C HIS A 43 -3.28 2.09 -4.51
N ARG A 44 -2.85 1.01 -5.18
CA ARG A 44 -2.80 -0.32 -4.56
C ARG A 44 -1.89 -0.33 -3.34
N ARG A 45 -0.72 0.32 -3.41
CA ARG A 45 0.21 0.46 -2.28
C ARG A 45 -0.42 1.26 -1.14
N LEU A 46 -1.06 2.39 -1.44
CA LEU A 46 -1.80 3.18 -0.45
C LEU A 46 -2.86 2.33 0.26
N HIS A 47 -3.63 1.56 -0.51
CA HIS A 47 -4.69 0.73 0.06
C HIS A 47 -4.14 -0.39 0.96
N ALA A 48 -3.03 -1.02 0.55
CA ALA A 48 -2.32 -1.99 1.39
C ALA A 48 -1.85 -1.36 2.72
N ARG A 49 -1.26 -0.16 2.67
CA ARG A 49 -0.81 0.56 3.88
C ARG A 49 -1.96 0.96 4.79
N ARG A 50 -3.09 1.43 4.24
CA ARG A 50 -4.30 1.69 5.03
C ARG A 50 -4.80 0.43 5.74
N MET A 51 -4.80 -0.70 5.06
CA MET A 51 -5.20 -1.99 5.66
C MET A 51 -4.23 -2.44 6.77
N GLU A 52 -2.93 -2.26 6.59
CA GLU A 52 -1.92 -2.52 7.63
C GLU A 52 -2.11 -1.62 8.85
N ALA A 53 -2.25 -0.32 8.65
CA ALA A 53 -2.51 0.64 9.72
C ALA A 53 -3.81 0.33 10.47
N ALA A 54 -4.88 -0.03 9.76
CA ALA A 54 -6.15 -0.44 10.36
C ALA A 54 -6.01 -1.71 11.21
N ARG A 55 -5.22 -2.70 10.76
CA ARG A 55 -4.91 -3.91 11.53
C ARG A 55 -4.13 -3.57 12.79
N GLN A 56 -3.08 -2.76 12.68
CA GLN A 56 -2.29 -2.33 13.84
C GLN A 56 -3.14 -1.55 14.84
N ARG A 57 -4.03 -0.66 14.36
CA ARG A 57 -4.95 0.09 15.23
C ARG A 57 -5.83 -0.83 16.05
N ARG A 58 -6.38 -1.89 15.45
CA ARG A 58 -7.15 -2.91 16.18
C ARG A 58 -6.32 -3.65 17.21
N THR A 59 -5.06 -3.96 16.90
CA THR A 59 -4.14 -4.61 17.84
C THR A 59 -3.85 -3.70 19.05
N VAL A 60 -3.56 -2.42 18.81
CA VAL A 60 -3.35 -1.43 19.89
C VAL A 60 -4.62 -1.27 20.73
N GLN A 61 -5.80 -1.20 20.10
CA GLN A 61 -7.08 -1.13 20.82
C GLN A 61 -7.32 -2.34 21.74
N ARG A 62 -6.92 -3.55 21.31
CA ARG A 62 -7.02 -4.74 22.15
C ARG A 62 -5.98 -4.73 23.28
N ALA A 63 -4.77 -4.29 23.00
CA ALA A 63 -3.69 -4.21 23.99
C ALA A 63 -4.01 -3.18 25.09
N THR A 64 -4.49 -2.00 24.70
CA THR A 64 -4.98 -0.95 25.61
C THR A 64 -6.14 -1.44 26.46
N ALA A 65 -7.17 -2.07 25.86
CA ALA A 65 -8.27 -2.64 26.62
C ALA A 65 -7.83 -3.73 27.62
N LYS A 66 -6.79 -4.52 27.28
CA LYS A 66 -6.22 -5.52 28.18
C LYS A 66 -5.44 -4.85 29.32
N LEU A 67 -4.68 -3.81 29.03
CA LEU A 67 -3.97 -3.01 30.02
C LEU A 67 -4.94 -2.36 31.02
N GLU A 68 -6.02 -1.75 30.55
CA GLU A 68 -7.06 -1.18 31.42
C GLU A 68 -7.66 -2.23 32.38
N ARG A 69 -7.90 -3.46 31.89
CA ARG A 69 -8.37 -4.56 32.75
C ARG A 69 -7.34 -4.96 33.79
N LEU A 70 -6.05 -4.99 33.44
CA LEU A 70 -4.97 -5.29 34.38
C LEU A 70 -4.82 -4.20 35.43
N GLN A 71 -4.91 -2.92 35.02
CA GLN A 71 -4.88 -1.77 35.93
C GLN A 71 -6.06 -1.78 36.90
N LYS A 72 -7.27 -2.16 36.46
CA LYS A 72 -8.43 -2.33 37.36
C LYS A 72 -8.20 -3.40 38.43
N ASN A 73 -7.39 -4.41 38.13
CA ASN A 73 -7.01 -5.49 39.05
C ASN A 73 -5.63 -5.26 39.69
N ALA A 74 -5.12 -4.03 39.71
CA ALA A 74 -3.74 -3.74 40.13
C ALA A 74 -3.40 -4.19 41.55
N GLY A 75 -4.38 -4.24 42.46
CA GLY A 75 -4.18 -4.78 43.82
C GLY A 75 -3.89 -6.29 43.89
N SER A 76 -4.19 -7.04 42.82
CA SER A 76 -3.98 -8.50 42.72
C SER A 76 -2.86 -8.88 41.74
N VAL A 77 -2.44 -7.97 40.88
CA VAL A 77 -1.45 -8.22 39.82
C VAL A 77 -0.07 -7.72 40.26
N LYS A 78 0.97 -8.53 40.03
CA LYS A 78 2.36 -8.13 40.32
C LYS A 78 2.73 -6.85 39.57
N PRO A 79 3.36 -5.86 40.22
CA PRO A 79 3.67 -4.56 39.61
C PRO A 79 4.54 -4.68 38.35
N LEU A 80 5.48 -5.64 38.33
CA LEU A 80 6.34 -5.90 37.17
C LEU A 80 5.53 -6.22 35.90
N ARG A 81 4.45 -7.02 36.03
CA ARG A 81 3.60 -7.37 34.88
C ARG A 81 2.77 -6.20 34.36
N LEU A 82 2.42 -5.26 35.24
CA LEU A 82 1.75 -4.03 34.82
C LEU A 82 2.70 -3.12 34.06
N GLN A 83 3.94 -3.03 34.51
CA GLN A 83 4.98 -2.25 33.83
C GLN A 83 5.28 -2.81 32.43
N GLU A 84 5.56 -4.12 32.33
CA GLU A 84 5.76 -4.81 31.03
C GLU A 84 4.58 -4.61 30.07
N ALA A 85 3.34 -4.71 30.58
CA ALA A 85 2.15 -4.50 29.76
C ALA A 85 2.01 -3.03 29.29
N THR A 86 2.46 -2.08 30.11
CA THR A 86 2.45 -0.64 29.78
C THR A 86 3.47 -0.33 28.70
N GLU A 87 4.70 -0.82 28.85
CA GLU A 87 5.77 -0.69 27.85
C GLU A 87 5.34 -1.31 26.52
N ALA A 88 4.77 -2.52 26.53
CA ALA A 88 4.29 -3.18 25.31
C ALA A 88 3.17 -2.40 24.60
N VAL A 89 2.30 -1.71 25.35
CA VAL A 89 1.26 -0.83 24.75
C VAL A 89 1.89 0.42 24.15
N GLN A 90 2.88 1.03 24.82
CA GLN A 90 3.60 2.20 24.30
C GLN A 90 4.35 1.86 23.00
N ASP A 91 5.05 0.72 22.95
CA ASP A 91 5.72 0.25 21.74
C ASP A 91 4.72 0.02 20.60
N ALA A 92 3.57 -0.61 20.90
CA ALA A 92 2.53 -0.83 19.91
C ALA A 92 1.93 0.49 19.39
N GLN A 93 1.80 1.51 20.24
CA GLN A 93 1.38 2.86 19.84
C GLN A 93 2.43 3.54 18.94
N ALA A 94 3.72 3.40 19.26
CA ALA A 94 4.79 3.92 18.42
C ALA A 94 4.78 3.28 17.03
N LEU A 95 4.60 1.96 16.94
CA LEU A 95 4.45 1.25 15.66
C LEU A 95 3.23 1.72 14.86
N LEU A 96 2.09 1.94 15.54
CA LEU A 96 0.90 2.50 14.90
C LEU A 96 1.17 3.88 14.31
N LYS A 97 1.90 4.74 15.03
CA LYS A 97 2.29 6.06 14.53
C LYS A 97 3.13 5.96 13.27
N ILE A 98 4.13 5.08 13.26
CA ILE A 98 4.97 4.82 12.06
C ILE A 98 4.10 4.33 10.89
N ALA A 99 3.15 3.44 11.12
CA ALA A 99 2.26 2.96 10.06
C ALA A 99 1.32 4.07 9.54
N SER A 100 0.81 4.93 10.41
CA SER A 100 0.05 6.12 10.02
C SER A 100 0.89 7.07 9.16
N ASP A 101 2.15 7.31 9.53
CA ASP A 101 3.06 8.13 8.73
C ASP A 101 3.32 7.51 7.34
N GLN A 102 3.44 6.18 7.26
CA GLN A 102 3.57 5.49 5.97
C GLN A 102 2.33 5.64 5.08
N VAL A 103 1.12 5.69 5.67
CA VAL A 103 -0.11 5.99 4.92
C VAL A 103 -0.06 7.41 4.38
N LEU A 104 0.32 8.39 5.20
CA LEU A 104 0.44 9.79 4.78
C LEU A 104 1.45 9.98 3.64
N ILE A 105 2.61 9.32 3.72
CA ILE A 105 3.62 9.33 2.65
C ILE A 105 3.05 8.73 1.36
N ALA A 106 2.32 7.61 1.45
CA ALA A 106 1.69 6.98 0.29
C ALA A 106 0.60 7.85 -0.34
N GLU A 107 -0.20 8.56 0.47
CA GLU A 107 -1.20 9.53 -0.01
C GLU A 107 -0.54 10.69 -0.75
N ASN A 108 0.51 11.26 -0.17
CA ASN A 108 1.27 12.34 -0.79
C ASN A 108 1.91 11.88 -2.11
N HIS A 109 2.38 10.64 -2.19
CA HIS A 109 2.89 10.08 -3.43
C HIS A 109 1.80 9.98 -4.52
N VAL A 110 0.59 9.52 -4.18
CA VAL A 110 -0.55 9.49 -5.11
C VAL A 110 -0.92 10.92 -5.54
N ARG A 111 -0.97 11.88 -4.62
CA ARG A 111 -1.22 13.30 -4.94
C ARG A 111 -0.19 13.85 -5.92
N LYS A 112 1.08 13.56 -5.69
CA LYS A 112 2.19 13.99 -6.56
C LYS A 112 2.02 13.46 -7.98
N ILE A 113 1.75 12.16 -8.14
CA ILE A 113 1.50 11.53 -9.44
C ILE A 113 0.30 12.19 -10.16
N ILE A 114 -0.79 12.49 -9.44
CA ILE A 114 -1.95 13.16 -10.03
C ILE A 114 -1.58 14.54 -10.58
N VAL A 115 -0.81 15.32 -9.81
CA VAL A 115 -0.43 16.68 -10.19
C VAL A 115 0.57 16.69 -11.35
N GLU A 116 1.56 15.80 -11.31
CA GLU A 116 2.65 15.76 -12.30
C GLU A 116 2.22 15.18 -13.66
N GLU A 117 1.32 14.20 -13.67
CA GLU A 117 1.06 13.41 -14.88
C GLU A 117 -0.28 13.69 -15.55
N PHE A 118 -1.21 14.36 -14.86
CA PHE A 118 -2.55 14.62 -15.38
C PHE A 118 -2.78 16.13 -15.56
N PRO A 119 -3.61 16.54 -16.54
CA PRO A 119 -3.95 17.95 -16.72
C PRO A 119 -4.84 18.46 -15.57
N PRO A 120 -4.81 19.77 -15.24
CA PRO A 120 -5.54 20.35 -14.10
C PRO A 120 -7.04 20.05 -14.08
N LYS A 121 -7.68 20.08 -15.27
CA LYS A 121 -9.11 19.74 -15.44
C LYS A 121 -9.49 18.34 -14.97
N ARG A 122 -8.50 17.43 -14.83
CA ARG A 122 -8.71 16.05 -14.37
C ARG A 122 -8.26 15.83 -12.93
N HIS A 123 -7.54 16.76 -12.29
CA HIS A 123 -6.97 16.56 -10.95
C HIS A 123 -8.04 16.20 -9.93
N GLU A 124 -9.12 16.95 -9.87
CA GLU A 124 -10.21 16.72 -8.92
C GLU A 124 -10.87 15.35 -9.11
N ARG A 125 -11.21 15.00 -10.36
CA ARG A 125 -11.74 13.68 -10.70
C ARG A 125 -10.80 12.54 -10.27
N MET A 126 -9.49 12.72 -10.47
CA MET A 126 -8.50 11.71 -10.08
C MET A 126 -8.31 11.66 -8.56
N ARG A 127 -8.37 12.80 -7.86
CA ARG A 127 -8.37 12.85 -6.40
C ARG A 127 -9.57 12.12 -5.82
N CYS A 128 -10.80 12.43 -6.24
CA CYS A 128 -12.00 11.74 -5.75
C CYS A 128 -11.95 10.22 -6.00
N LYS A 129 -11.35 9.78 -7.11
CA LYS A 129 -11.27 8.36 -7.46
C LYS A 129 -10.21 7.58 -6.69
N TYR A 130 -9.04 8.17 -6.43
CA TYR A 130 -7.86 7.47 -5.88
C TYR A 130 -7.47 7.92 -4.48
N LEU A 131 -8.04 9.02 -3.99
CA LEU A 131 -7.89 9.53 -2.63
C LEU A 131 -9.28 9.81 -2.08
N PRO A 132 -10.14 8.79 -1.92
CA PRO A 132 -11.39 9.00 -1.22
C PRO A 132 -11.05 9.48 0.19
N GLU A 133 -11.65 10.60 0.58
CA GLU A 133 -11.66 11.04 1.97
C GLU A 133 -12.17 9.85 2.78
N GLU A 134 -11.32 9.34 3.68
CA GLU A 134 -11.84 8.39 4.65
C GLU A 134 -13.00 9.08 5.37
N PRO A 135 -14.14 8.39 5.60
CA PRO A 135 -15.22 8.98 6.37
C PRO A 135 -14.62 9.46 7.68
N ALA A 136 -14.80 10.75 7.97
CA ALA A 136 -14.28 11.45 9.14
C ALA A 136 -14.39 10.53 10.36
N ASN A 137 -13.27 9.93 10.75
CA ASN A 137 -13.23 9.14 11.95
C ASN A 137 -12.96 10.16 13.06
N ASP A 138 -14.05 10.76 13.55
CA ASP A 138 -14.19 11.80 14.58
C ASP A 138 -13.53 11.44 15.91
N LYS A 139 -12.23 11.15 15.89
CA LYS A 139 -11.42 11.11 17.10
C LYS A 139 -10.20 11.97 16.84
N PRO A 140 -10.16 13.18 17.43
CA PRO A 140 -8.99 14.04 17.31
C PRO A 140 -7.81 13.27 17.89
N PHE A 141 -6.68 13.29 17.16
CA PHE A 141 -5.40 12.96 17.74
C PHE A 141 -5.16 13.94 18.89
N THR A 142 -5.36 13.48 20.12
CA THR A 142 -4.92 14.20 21.31
C THR A 142 -3.42 14.00 21.44
N PHE A 143 -2.66 15.10 21.33
CA PHE A 143 -1.24 15.21 21.66
C PHE A 143 -1.00 15.03 23.15
#